data_AF-A0A366HC03-F1
#
_entry.id   AF-A0A366HC03-F1
#
_cell.length_a   1.000
_cell.length_b   1.000
_cell.length_c   1.000
_cell.angle_alpha   90.00
_cell.angle_beta   90.00
_cell.angle_gamma   90.00
#
_symmetry.space_group_name_H-M   'P 1'
#
loop_
_entity.id
_entity.type
_entity.pdbx_description
1 polymer ?
#
loop_
_entity_poly.entity_id
_entity_poly.type
_entity_poly.pdbx_seq_one_letter_code
_entity_poly.pdbx_strand_id
1 'polypeptide(L)'
;MTQHNLSFVTGRQLRDAGMHTAIGHAAATHDDWPEQAFEALQTYVATHPGKEFMAEDVRNYAYDVLAIPYPPHCRAWGSIIARAAREGMIRRVGIGPVKTASSHMANASVWRAA
;
A
#
# COMPACT_ATOMS: atom_id res chain seq x y z
N MET A 1 -17.02 41.35 19.08
CA MET A 1 -17.27 40.46 17.93
C MET A 1 -15.92 40.06 17.39
N THR A 2 -15.51 38.80 17.56
CA THR A 2 -14.21 38.33 17.07
C THR A 2 -14.44 37.01 16.34
N GLN A 3 -14.34 37.06 15.01
CA GLN A 3 -14.50 35.90 14.12
C GLN A 3 -13.44 34.84 14.45
N HIS A 4 -13.88 33.62 14.79
CA HIS A 4 -13.03 32.44 14.86
C HIS A 4 -12.74 31.92 13.45
N ASN A 5 -11.48 31.99 13.06
CA ASN A 5 -10.95 31.37 11.86
C ASN A 5 -10.82 29.86 12.10
N LEU A 6 -11.80 29.08 11.68
CA LEU A 6 -11.72 27.62 11.64
C LEU A 6 -10.79 27.23 10.48
N SER A 7 -9.51 26.99 10.79
CA SER A 7 -8.57 26.39 9.84
C SER A 7 -9.05 25.00 9.46
N PHE A 8 -9.54 24.85 8.24
CA PHE A 8 -9.87 23.57 7.62
C PHE A 8 -8.57 22.78 7.36
N VAL A 9 -8.09 22.04 8.36
CA VAL A 9 -7.08 21.01 8.15
C VAL A 9 -7.73 19.91 7.31
N THR A 10 -7.30 19.75 6.07
CA THR A 10 -7.89 18.77 5.16
C THR A 10 -7.41 17.36 5.51
N GLY A 11 -8.25 16.33 5.31
CA GLY A 11 -7.88 14.93 5.56
C GLY A 11 -6.63 14.44 4.79
N ARG A 12 -6.21 15.17 3.75
CA ARG A 12 -4.92 14.99 3.06
C ARG A 12 -3.73 15.35 3.96
N GLN A 13 -3.80 16.44 4.70
CA GLN A 13 -2.73 16.87 5.60
C GLN A 13 -2.59 15.93 6.80
N LEU A 14 -3.68 15.35 7.29
CA LEU A 14 -3.63 14.29 8.33
C LEU A 14 -3.09 12.95 7.79
N ARG A 15 -3.39 12.62 6.52
CA ARG A 15 -2.80 11.46 5.83
C ARG A 15 -1.29 11.64 5.66
N ASP A 16 -0.84 12.82 5.25
CA ASP A 16 0.56 13.12 5.01
C ASP A 16 1.33 13.26 6.33
N ALA A 17 0.70 13.81 7.38
CA ALA A 17 1.26 13.81 8.74
C ALA A 17 1.37 12.38 9.31
N GLY A 18 0.37 11.52 9.08
CA GLY A 18 0.46 10.09 9.45
C GLY A 18 1.56 9.34 8.70
N MET A 19 1.86 9.75 7.46
CA MET A 19 2.97 9.21 6.66
C MET A 19 4.34 9.69 7.18
N HIS A 20 4.43 10.93 7.66
CA HIS A 20 5.66 11.51 8.20
C HIS A 20 5.98 11.06 9.64
N THR A 21 4.98 10.83 10.49
CA THR A 21 5.20 10.38 11.88
C THR A 21 5.74 8.94 11.97
N ALA A 22 5.67 8.17 10.89
CA ALA A 22 6.22 6.80 10.84
C ALA A 22 7.71 6.73 10.46
N ILE A 23 8.37 7.86 10.19
CA ILE A 23 9.77 7.93 9.72
C ILE A 23 10.72 8.40 10.84
N GLY A 24 10.24 8.47 12.09
CA GLY A 24 11.03 8.88 13.26
C GLY A 24 11.50 7.72 14.11
N HIS A 25 12.72 7.23 13.82
CA HIS A 25 13.58 6.37 14.64
C HIS A 25 13.06 4.96 15.00
N ALA A 26 13.53 3.96 14.26
CA ALA A 26 13.64 2.59 14.78
C ALA A 26 14.91 1.95 14.21
N ALA A 27 15.94 1.85 15.04
CA ALA A 27 16.88 0.75 14.96
C ALA A 27 16.38 -0.28 15.97
N ALA A 28 15.72 -1.33 15.49
CA ALA A 28 15.64 -2.66 16.12
C ALA A 28 14.48 -3.48 15.53
N THR A 29 14.88 -4.45 14.70
CA THR A 29 14.29 -5.78 14.49
C THR A 29 13.56 -6.06 13.16
N HIS A 30 13.11 -5.09 12.36
CA HIS A 30 12.48 -5.37 11.04
C HIS A 30 12.66 -4.23 10.01
N ASP A 31 13.86 -3.67 9.91
CA ASP A 31 14.09 -2.39 9.19
C ASP A 31 13.96 -2.49 7.66
N ASP A 32 14.12 -3.67 7.05
CA ASP A 32 14.11 -3.84 5.58
C ASP A 32 12.76 -4.30 5.00
N TRP A 33 11.70 -4.38 5.81
CA TRP A 33 10.39 -4.84 5.31
C TRP A 33 9.85 -4.01 4.15
N PRO A 34 9.87 -2.65 4.20
CA PRO A 34 9.32 -1.83 3.12
C PRO A 34 10.01 -2.10 1.78
N GLU A 35 11.33 -2.28 1.81
CA GLU A 35 12.17 -2.59 0.66
C GLU A 35 11.84 -3.99 0.11
N GLN A 36 11.80 -5.02 0.97
CA GLN A 36 11.42 -6.38 0.57
C GLN A 36 10.00 -6.45 -0.02
N ALA A 37 9.05 -5.70 0.56
CA ALA A 37 7.69 -5.62 0.04
C ALA A 37 7.62 -4.91 -1.32
N PHE A 38 8.47 -3.91 -1.53
CA PHE A 38 8.56 -3.21 -2.81
C PHE A 38 9.19 -4.10 -3.91
N GLU A 39 10.25 -4.83 -3.59
CA GLU A 39 10.86 -5.83 -4.47
C GLU A 39 9.88 -6.99 -4.79
N ALA A 40 9.09 -7.42 -3.80
CA ALA A 40 8.03 -8.40 -4.01
C ALA A 40 6.98 -7.91 -5.01
N LEU A 41 6.58 -6.63 -4.91
CA LEU A 41 5.67 -6.02 -5.88
C LEU A 41 6.28 -5.94 -7.28
N GLN A 42 7.55 -5.54 -7.41
CA GLN A 42 8.27 -5.52 -8.68
C GLN A 42 8.30 -6.91 -9.32
N THR A 43 8.65 -7.92 -8.53
CA THR A 43 8.70 -9.32 -8.97
C THR A 43 7.33 -9.81 -9.40
N TYR A 44 6.29 -9.51 -8.63
CA TYR A 44 4.91 -9.87 -8.98
C TYR A 44 4.48 -9.27 -10.32
N VAL A 45 4.74 -7.98 -10.52
CA VAL A 45 4.40 -7.27 -11.77
C VAL A 45 5.17 -7.85 -12.96
N ALA A 46 6.47 -8.12 -12.81
CA ALA A 46 7.31 -8.67 -13.87
C ALA A 46 6.91 -10.11 -14.27
N THR A 47 6.50 -10.93 -13.29
CA THR A 47 6.09 -12.32 -13.51
C THR A 47 4.64 -12.47 -14.00
N HIS A 48 3.84 -11.40 -13.93
CA HIS A 48 2.43 -11.38 -14.35
C HIS A 48 2.12 -10.24 -15.33
N PRO A 49 2.77 -10.20 -16.50
CA PRO A 49 2.61 -9.11 -17.44
C PRO A 49 1.15 -8.93 -17.88
N GLY A 50 0.67 -7.69 -17.84
CA GLY A 50 -0.70 -7.31 -18.26
C GLY A 50 -1.83 -7.75 -17.32
N LYS A 51 -1.54 -8.51 -16.25
CA LYS A 51 -2.54 -9.00 -15.30
C LYS A 51 -3.05 -7.86 -14.41
N GLU A 52 -4.36 -7.84 -14.19
CA GLU A 52 -4.97 -7.00 -13.16
C GLU A 52 -4.84 -7.65 -11.79
N PHE A 53 -4.52 -6.84 -10.79
CA PHE A 53 -4.31 -7.34 -9.43
C PHE A 53 -4.77 -6.33 -8.38
N MET A 54 -4.96 -6.82 -7.17
CA MET A 54 -5.22 -6.03 -5.97
C MET A 54 -4.00 -6.12 -5.04
N ALA A 55 -3.90 -5.18 -4.09
CA ALA A 55 -2.81 -5.19 -3.11
C ALA A 55 -2.73 -6.51 -2.31
N GLU A 56 -3.87 -7.17 -2.13
CA GLU A 56 -3.94 -8.48 -1.48
C GLU A 56 -3.31 -9.60 -2.30
N ASP A 57 -3.42 -9.58 -3.63
CA ASP A 57 -2.78 -10.59 -4.48
C ASP A 57 -1.26 -10.52 -4.33
N VAL A 58 -0.71 -9.30 -4.28
CA VAL A 58 0.73 -9.06 -4.07
C VAL A 58 1.16 -9.48 -2.67
N ARG A 59 0.36 -9.13 -1.65
CA ARG A 59 0.61 -9.53 -0.27
C ARG A 59 0.66 -11.05 -0.11
N ASN A 60 -0.33 -11.76 -0.67
CA ASN A 60 -0.39 -13.21 -0.59
C ASN A 60 0.80 -13.84 -1.34
N TYR A 61 1.14 -13.34 -2.53
CA TYR A 61 2.36 -13.75 -3.24
C TYR A 61 3.62 -13.55 -2.40
N ALA A 62 3.75 -12.40 -1.73
CA ALA A 62 4.92 -12.08 -0.93
C ALA A 62 5.08 -13.03 0.28
N TYR A 63 3.99 -13.45 0.91
CA TYR A 63 4.04 -14.39 2.03
C TYR A 63 4.14 -15.85 1.59
N ASP A 64 3.31 -16.26 0.62
CA ASP A 64 3.17 -17.67 0.23
C ASP A 64 4.29 -18.14 -0.70
N VAL A 65 4.86 -17.23 -1.50
CA VAL A 65 5.88 -17.55 -2.51
C VAL A 65 7.26 -17.04 -2.11
N LEU A 66 7.36 -15.78 -1.68
CA LEU A 66 8.65 -15.17 -1.33
C LEU A 66 9.02 -15.31 0.15
N ALA A 67 8.08 -15.73 0.99
CA ALA A 67 8.26 -15.90 2.44
C ALA A 67 8.84 -14.66 3.15
N ILE A 68 8.44 -13.45 2.72
CA ILE A 68 8.89 -12.21 3.37
C ILE A 68 8.24 -12.05 4.76
N PRO A 69 8.89 -11.35 5.71
CA PRO A 69 8.31 -11.09 7.03
C PRO A 69 6.97 -10.37 6.94
N TYR A 70 6.14 -10.54 7.97
CA TYR A 70 4.91 -9.77 8.11
C TYR A 70 5.23 -8.33 8.54
N PRO A 71 4.52 -7.32 8.01
CA PRO A 71 4.66 -5.95 8.46
C PRO A 71 4.16 -5.80 9.90
N PRO A 72 4.56 -4.72 10.60
CA PRO A 72 3.99 -4.37 11.90
C PRO A 72 2.48 -4.12 11.83
N HIS A 73 1.93 -3.79 10.65
CA HIS A 73 0.49 -3.65 10.45
C HIS A 73 0.07 -3.93 8.99
N CYS A 74 -1.05 -4.62 8.77
CA CYS A 74 -1.54 -4.98 7.43
C CYS A 74 -1.76 -3.78 6.48
N ARG A 75 -2.01 -2.58 7.02
CA ARG A 75 -2.15 -1.35 6.23
C ARG A 75 -0.82 -0.85 5.62
N ALA A 76 0.32 -1.39 6.02
CA ALA A 76 1.62 -1.02 5.48
C ALA A 76 1.74 -1.27 3.97
N TRP A 77 1.06 -2.30 3.42
CA TRP A 77 1.00 -2.52 1.97
C TRP A 77 0.42 -1.34 1.18
N GLY A 78 -0.43 -0.53 1.81
CA GLY A 78 -0.98 0.67 1.18
C GLY A 78 0.09 1.70 0.79
N SER A 79 1.14 1.87 1.60
CA SER A 79 2.24 2.79 1.29
C SER A 79 3.13 2.26 0.16
N ILE A 80 3.37 0.95 0.10
CA ILE A 80 4.11 0.29 -0.98
C ILE A 80 3.40 0.46 -2.33
N ILE A 81 2.10 0.21 -2.38
CA ILE A 81 1.28 0.41 -3.59
C ILE A 81 1.24 1.89 -3.98
N ALA A 82 1.08 2.80 -3.02
CA ALA A 82 1.10 4.24 -3.30
C ALA A 82 2.45 4.71 -3.84
N ARG A 83 3.55 4.20 -3.30
CA ARG A 83 4.92 4.44 -3.79
C ARG A 83 5.06 3.98 -5.23
N ALA A 84 4.71 2.73 -5.55
CA ALA A 84 4.82 2.17 -6.89
C ALA A 84 3.97 2.93 -7.93
N ALA A 85 2.77 3.37 -7.54
CA ALA A 85 1.93 4.19 -8.40
C ALA A 85 2.55 5.57 -8.69
N ARG A 86 3.15 6.20 -7.66
CA ARG A 86 3.85 7.48 -7.80
C ARG A 86 5.11 7.37 -8.67
N GLU A 87 5.81 6.24 -8.60
CA GLU A 87 6.99 5.93 -9.43
C GLU A 87 6.62 5.48 -10.86
N GLY A 88 5.32 5.41 -11.20
CA GLY A 88 4.87 5.05 -12.54
C GLY A 88 5.05 3.57 -12.87
N MET A 89 5.26 2.70 -11.88
CA MET A 89 5.38 1.26 -12.08
C MET A 89 4.02 0.60 -12.32
N ILE A 90 2.99 1.12 -11.65
CA ILE A 90 1.62 0.59 -11.70
C ILE A 90 0.64 1.73 -11.88
N ARG A 91 -0.52 1.43 -12.48
CA ARG A 91 -1.63 2.37 -12.62
C ARG A 91 -2.92 1.75 -12.12
N ARG A 92 -3.76 2.59 -11.53
CA ARG A 92 -5.10 2.19 -11.10
C ARG A 92 -5.98 2.06 -12.34
N VAL A 93 -6.63 0.92 -12.49
CA VAL A 93 -7.53 0.62 -13.62
C VAL A 93 -8.99 0.50 -13.21
N GLY A 94 -9.27 0.41 -11.91
CA GLY A 94 -10.64 0.37 -11.42
C GLY A 94 -10.77 0.15 -9.91
N ILE A 95 -11.97 -0.25 -9.53
CA ILE A 95 -12.34 -0.69 -8.19
C ILE A 95 -13.15 -1.96 -8.36
N GLY A 96 -12.88 -2.98 -7.55
CA GLY A 96 -13.63 -4.23 -7.58
C GLY A 96 -13.72 -4.85 -6.18
N PRO A 97 -14.64 -5.79 -5.98
CA PRO A 97 -14.72 -6.53 -4.73
C PRO A 97 -13.49 -7.42 -4.58
N VAL A 98 -12.87 -7.39 -3.41
CA VAL A 98 -11.84 -8.37 -3.05
C VAL A 98 -12.39 -9.79 -3.14
N LYS A 99 -11.54 -10.72 -3.58
CA LYS A 99 -11.94 -12.11 -3.87
C LYS A 99 -11.94 -13.01 -2.64
N THR A 100 -11.41 -12.55 -1.50
CA THR A 100 -11.34 -13.33 -0.26
C THR A 100 -12.63 -13.27 0.56
N ALA A 101 -13.08 -14.44 1.03
CA ALA A 101 -14.28 -14.61 1.84
C ALA A 101 -14.24 -13.83 3.18
N SER A 102 -13.05 -13.64 3.76
CA SER A 102 -12.85 -12.91 5.03
C SER A 102 -13.08 -11.41 4.94
N SER A 103 -13.20 -10.86 3.73
CA SER A 103 -13.22 -9.42 3.50
C SER A 103 -14.62 -8.89 3.15
N HIS A 104 -15.66 -9.72 3.23
CA HIS A 104 -17.07 -9.35 2.96
C HIS A 104 -17.28 -8.59 1.63
N MET A 105 -16.54 -8.96 0.57
CA MET A 105 -16.56 -8.26 -0.72
C MET A 105 -16.18 -6.77 -0.65
N ALA A 106 -15.38 -6.36 0.35
CA ALA A 106 -14.90 -4.99 0.45
C ALA A 106 -14.28 -4.50 -0.87
N ASN A 107 -14.62 -3.29 -1.28
CA ASN A 107 -14.10 -2.72 -2.52
C ASN A 107 -12.60 -2.40 -2.37
N ALA A 108 -11.77 -3.01 -3.22
CA ALA A 108 -10.35 -2.71 -3.33
C ALA A 108 -10.03 -2.07 -4.70
N SER A 109 -8.94 -1.32 -4.73
CA SER A 109 -8.45 -0.77 -6.00
C SER A 109 -7.84 -1.88 -6.84
N VAL A 110 -8.20 -1.89 -8.12
CA VAL A 110 -7.61 -2.77 -9.14
C VAL A 110 -6.46 -2.02 -9.81
N TRP A 111 -5.31 -2.67 -9.88
CA TRP A 111 -4.06 -2.16 -10.41
C TRP A 111 -3.60 -3.00 -11.59
N ARG A 112 -2.79 -2.39 -12.45
CA ARG A 112 -2.07 -3.06 -13.54
C ARG A 112 -0.67 -2.43 -13.63
N ALA A 113 0.29 -3.15 -14.19
CA ALA A 113 1.53 -2.55 -14.68
C ALA A 113 1.22 -1.32 -15.54
N ALA A 114 1.99 -0.25 -15.38
CA ALA A 114 1.78 1.01 -16.12
C ALA A 114 1.89 0.81 -17.62
#